data_AF-A0A1Y1KEZ5-F1
#
_entry.id   AF-A0A1Y1KEZ5-F1
#
_cell.length_a   1.000
_cell.length_b   1.000
_cell.length_c   1.000
_cell.angle_alpha   90.00
_cell.angle_beta   90.00
_cell.angle_gamma   90.00
#
_symmetry.space_group_name_H-M   'P 1'
#
loop_
_entity.id
_entity.type
_entity.pdbx_description
1 polymer ?
#
loop_
_entity_poly.entity_id
_entity_poly.type
_entity_poly.pdbx_seq_one_letter_code
_entity_poly.pdbx_strand_id
1 'polypeptide(L)'
;GILGIISLIFKSTDFQLPNRVIMGDQPKEYKNRKGKPIRSGQKLMAYNIFKKNASVENMSKTAAVKQTSKEIGIGPRMMWNIVKEVKSCGTARSPRKKRLCTTKYDHLEDFERAAIRRHVHRFFFKNELPTLQKVLNVVNDDDSLPNFKRTTLWKIVIAEFCTYCKHIP
;
A
#
# COMPACT_ATOMS: atom_id res chain seq x y z
N GLY A 1 47.11 -53.35 -2.80
CA GLY A 1 46.22 -52.98 -1.68
C GLY A 1 45.48 -51.71 -2.04
N ILE A 2 44.15 -51.70 -1.89
CA ILE A 2 43.25 -50.61 -2.29
C ILE A 2 43.64 -49.26 -1.65
N LEU A 3 44.33 -49.29 -0.50
CA LEU A 3 44.90 -48.12 0.18
C LEU A 3 46.01 -47.40 -0.60
N GLY A 4 46.75 -48.09 -1.48
CA GLY A 4 47.82 -47.48 -2.26
C GLY A 4 47.31 -46.59 -3.40
N ILE A 5 46.17 -46.93 -3.99
CA ILE A 5 45.57 -46.16 -5.10
C ILE A 5 44.91 -44.88 -4.56
N ILE A 6 44.31 -44.94 -3.37
CA ILE A 6 43.70 -43.75 -2.73
C ILE A 6 44.77 -42.71 -2.36
N SER A 7 45.97 -43.14 -1.92
CA SER A 7 47.07 -42.20 -1.62
C SER A 7 47.64 -41.51 -2.86
N LEU A 8 47.60 -42.17 -4.04
CA LEU A 8 48.08 -41.58 -5.30
C LEU A 8 47.11 -40.54 -5.86
N ILE A 9 45.80 -40.70 -5.62
CA ILE A 9 44.78 -39.74 -6.07
C ILE A 9 44.78 -38.48 -5.19
N PHE A 10 45.14 -38.59 -3.91
CA PHE A 10 45.11 -37.45 -2.98
C PHE A 10 46.33 -36.52 -3.04
N LYS A 11 47.40 -36.88 -3.77
CA LYS A 11 48.63 -36.08 -3.91
C LYS A 11 48.68 -35.17 -5.15
N SER A 12 47.61 -35.10 -5.94
CA SER A 12 47.60 -34.34 -7.21
C SER A 12 46.60 -33.18 -7.25
N THR A 13 46.05 -32.77 -6.11
CA THR A 13 45.29 -31.52 -6.03
C THR A 13 45.91 -30.59 -5.02
N ASP A 14 47.13 -30.14 -5.31
CA ASP A 14 47.52 -28.77 -4.98
C ASP A 14 46.66 -27.83 -5.85
N PHE A 15 45.37 -27.75 -5.53
CA PHE A 15 44.53 -26.65 -6.01
C PHE A 15 44.89 -25.43 -5.17
N GLN A 16 46.10 -24.93 -5.40
CA GLN A 16 46.50 -23.59 -5.01
C GLN A 16 45.50 -22.67 -5.72
N LEU A 17 44.47 -22.22 -4.99
CA LEU A 17 43.62 -21.13 -5.47
C LEU A 17 44.59 -20.01 -5.87
N PRO A 18 44.59 -19.56 -7.14
CA PRO A 18 45.41 -18.42 -7.47
C PRO A 18 44.98 -17.30 -6.54
N ASN A 19 45.95 -16.72 -5.83
CA ASN A 19 45.82 -15.42 -5.15
C ASN A 19 45.54 -14.34 -6.21
N ARG A 20 44.38 -14.43 -6.85
CA ARG A 20 43.79 -13.37 -7.62
C ARG A 20 42.69 -12.87 -6.71
N VAL A 21 43.05 -11.85 -5.94
CA VAL A 21 42.10 -10.91 -5.38
C VAL A 21 41.34 -10.35 -6.59
N ILE A 22 40.29 -11.04 -7.02
CA ILE A 22 39.19 -10.38 -7.68
C ILE A 22 38.70 -9.47 -6.58
N MET A 23 38.99 -8.16 -6.69
CA MET A 23 38.20 -7.14 -6.01
C MET A 23 36.78 -7.39 -6.49
N GLY A 24 36.09 -8.34 -5.85
CA GLY A 24 34.77 -8.77 -6.26
C GLY A 24 33.93 -7.52 -6.23
N ASP A 25 33.38 -7.15 -7.39
CA ASP A 25 32.36 -6.11 -7.47
C ASP A 25 31.42 -6.34 -6.30
N GLN A 26 31.43 -5.40 -5.34
CA GLN A 26 30.56 -5.50 -4.18
C GLN A 26 29.15 -5.75 -4.72
N PRO A 27 28.45 -6.81 -4.28
CA PRO A 27 27.15 -7.14 -4.85
C PRO A 27 26.28 -5.90 -4.76
N LYS A 28 25.81 -5.43 -5.92
CA LYS A 28 25.09 -4.17 -6.03
C LYS A 28 23.94 -4.18 -5.04
N GLU A 29 23.97 -3.26 -4.08
CA GLU A 29 22.97 -3.20 -3.01
C GLU A 29 21.56 -3.24 -3.62
N TYR A 30 20.79 -4.28 -3.29
CA TYR A 30 19.38 -4.35 -3.69
C TYR A 30 18.64 -3.19 -3.02
N LYS A 31 17.91 -2.38 -3.78
CA LYS A 31 17.10 -1.28 -3.24
C LYS A 31 15.67 -1.41 -3.69
N ASN A 32 14.75 -1.43 -2.72
CA ASN A 32 13.32 -1.42 -3.02
C ASN A 32 12.93 -0.16 -3.81
N ARG A 33 12.10 -0.34 -4.85
CA ARG A 33 11.54 0.78 -5.62
C ARG A 33 10.79 1.74 -4.68
N LYS A 34 10.94 3.05 -4.93
CA LYS A 34 10.26 4.10 -4.16
C LYS A 34 8.74 3.87 -4.16
N GLY A 35 8.10 4.08 -3.02
CA GLY A 35 6.65 3.91 -2.84
C GLY A 35 6.16 2.48 -2.64
N LYS A 36 7.01 1.45 -2.82
CA LYS A 36 6.61 0.06 -2.55
C LYS A 36 6.51 -0.18 -1.03
N PRO A 37 5.34 -0.57 -0.50
CA PRO A 37 5.18 -0.84 0.92
C PRO A 37 5.89 -2.15 1.31
N ILE A 38 6.57 -2.15 2.46
CA ILE A 38 7.17 -3.37 3.03
C ILE A 38 6.10 -4.08 3.87
N ARG A 39 5.83 -5.35 3.55
CA ARG A 39 4.83 -6.16 4.26
C ARG A 39 5.35 -6.68 5.60
N SER A 40 4.44 -7.07 6.49
CA SER A 40 4.77 -7.57 7.84
C SER A 40 5.81 -8.70 7.84
N GLY A 41 5.72 -9.69 6.95
CA GLY A 41 6.70 -10.78 6.87
C GLY A 41 8.12 -10.30 6.57
N GLN A 42 8.26 -9.36 5.63
CA GLN A 42 9.56 -8.76 5.31
C GLN A 42 10.11 -7.90 6.46
N LYS A 43 9.24 -7.17 7.16
CA LYS A 43 9.62 -6.43 8.37
C LYS A 43 10.10 -7.36 9.48
N LEU A 44 9.44 -8.50 9.68
CA LEU A 44 9.82 -9.48 10.69
C LEU A 44 11.17 -10.13 10.36
N MET A 45 11.39 -10.51 9.09
CA MET A 45 12.69 -10.99 8.62
C MET A 45 13.79 -9.97 8.90
N ALA A 46 13.52 -8.68 8.64
CA ALA A 46 14.46 -7.61 8.93
C ALA A 46 14.76 -7.43 10.42
N TYR A 47 13.74 -7.55 11.26
CA TYR A 47 13.92 -7.52 12.71
C TYR A 47 14.73 -8.71 13.23
N ASN A 48 14.50 -9.92 12.69
CA ASN A 48 15.22 -11.12 13.10
C ASN A 48 16.72 -11.04 12.74
N ILE A 49 17.05 -10.55 11.54
CA ILE A 49 18.43 -10.30 11.14
C ILE A 49 19.08 -9.24 12.04
N PHE A 50 18.37 -8.13 12.30
CA PHE A 50 18.84 -7.12 13.25
C PHE A 50 19.14 -7.72 14.63
N LYS A 51 18.26 -8.58 15.16
CA LYS A 51 18.46 -9.26 16.44
C LYS A 51 19.69 -10.18 16.41
N LYS A 52 19.91 -10.89 15.31
CA LYS A 52 21.10 -11.73 15.09
C LYS A 52 22.37 -10.88 15.09
N ASN A 53 22.42 -9.83 14.28
CA ASN A 53 23.59 -8.96 14.14
C ASN A 53 23.92 -8.20 15.43
N ALA A 54 22.89 -7.79 16.18
CA ALA A 54 23.08 -7.17 17.50
C ALA A 54 23.62 -8.15 18.56
N SER A 55 23.32 -9.45 18.44
CA SER A 55 23.74 -10.47 19.41
C SER A 55 25.15 -11.01 19.13
N VAL A 56 25.50 -11.20 17.86
CA VAL A 56 26.78 -11.81 17.46
C VAL A 56 27.96 -10.85 17.65
N GLU A 57 27.77 -9.56 17.34
CA GLU A 57 28.89 -8.62 17.25
C GLU A 57 28.99 -7.64 18.42
N ASN A 58 28.12 -7.73 19.45
CA ASN A 58 27.99 -6.72 20.53
C ASN A 58 28.00 -5.26 20.02
N MET A 59 27.51 -5.08 18.78
CA MET A 59 27.57 -3.80 18.07
C MET A 59 26.64 -2.76 18.70
N SER A 60 27.02 -1.49 18.55
CA SER A 60 26.08 -0.40 18.81
C SER A 60 24.81 -0.58 17.94
N LYS A 61 23.63 -0.24 18.51
CA LYS A 61 22.34 -0.38 17.81
C LYS A 61 22.36 0.31 16.44
N THR A 62 23.05 1.44 16.33
CA THR A 62 23.21 2.20 15.10
C THR A 62 24.01 1.45 14.04
N ALA A 63 25.10 0.77 14.43
CA ALA A 63 25.89 -0.06 13.53
C ALA A 63 25.11 -1.28 13.06
N ALA A 64 24.43 -1.99 13.97
CA ALA A 64 23.59 -3.14 13.64
C ALA A 64 22.46 -2.77 12.66
N VAL A 65 21.84 -1.59 12.81
CA VAL A 65 20.83 -1.08 11.86
C VAL A 65 21.44 -0.80 10.49
N LYS A 66 22.63 -0.18 10.41
CA LYS A 66 23.31 0.10 9.13
C LYS A 66 23.70 -1.20 8.42
N GLN A 67 24.19 -2.19 9.15
CA GLN A 67 24.58 -3.49 8.60
C GLN A 67 23.36 -4.24 8.05
N THR A 68 22.30 -4.36 8.87
CA THR A 68 21.03 -4.98 8.46
C THR A 68 20.38 -4.24 7.26
N SER A 69 20.50 -2.91 7.22
CA SER A 69 20.01 -2.08 6.12
C SER A 69 20.65 -2.43 4.78
N LYS A 70 21.97 -2.66 4.78
CA LYS A 70 22.74 -3.07 3.60
C LYS A 70 22.40 -4.49 3.16
N GLU A 71 22.31 -5.42 4.12
CA GLU A 71 22.02 -6.83 3.85
C GLU A 71 20.64 -7.04 3.20
N ILE A 72 19.62 -6.31 3.65
CA ILE A 72 18.23 -6.52 3.21
C ILE A 72 17.81 -5.53 2.11
N GLY A 73 18.52 -4.42 1.97
CA GLY A 73 18.14 -3.38 1.01
C GLY A 73 16.99 -2.49 1.48
N ILE A 74 16.81 -2.35 2.80
CA ILE A 74 15.82 -1.47 3.43
C ILE A 74 16.55 -0.24 3.96
N GLY A 75 16.05 0.97 3.67
CA GLY A 75 16.68 2.19 4.15
C GLY A 75 16.79 2.26 5.69
N PRO A 76 17.85 2.86 6.24
CA PRO A 76 18.14 2.84 7.68
C PRO A 76 17.04 3.48 8.53
N ARG A 77 16.39 4.53 8.02
CA ARG A 77 15.24 5.17 8.67
C ARG A 77 14.04 4.22 8.79
N MET A 78 13.80 3.41 7.76
CA MET A 78 12.73 2.41 7.78
C MET A 78 13.06 1.28 8.76
N MET A 79 14.33 0.88 8.85
CA MET A 79 14.76 -0.12 9.84
C MET A 79 14.52 0.38 11.28
N TRP A 80 14.83 1.64 11.59
CA TRP A 80 14.48 2.24 12.88
C TRP A 80 12.98 2.20 13.17
N ASN A 81 12.15 2.51 12.18
CA ASN A 81 10.69 2.41 12.32
C ASN A 81 10.25 0.97 12.60
N ILE A 82 10.82 -0.01 11.91
CA ILE A 82 10.52 -1.44 12.12
C ILE A 82 10.90 -1.86 13.54
N VAL A 83 12.11 -1.51 14.00
CA VAL A 83 12.56 -1.81 15.37
C VAL A 83 11.62 -1.18 16.40
N LYS A 84 11.23 0.08 16.19
CA LYS A 84 10.29 0.79 17.07
C LYS A 84 8.92 0.12 17.08
N GLU A 85 8.39 -0.22 15.91
CA GLU A 85 7.09 -0.85 15.71
C GLU A 85 7.01 -2.22 16.38
N VAL A 86 8.00 -3.08 16.19
CA VAL A 86 8.04 -4.41 16.81
C VAL A 86 8.21 -4.31 18.32
N LYS A 87 9.04 -3.38 18.82
CA LYS A 87 9.19 -3.17 20.27
C LYS A 87 7.94 -2.64 20.94
N SER A 88 7.19 -1.75 20.29
CA SER A 88 5.98 -1.17 20.88
C SER A 88 4.75 -2.06 20.73
N CYS A 89 4.60 -2.76 19.61
CA CYS A 89 3.39 -3.53 19.29
C CYS A 89 3.57 -5.05 19.48
N GLY A 90 4.77 -5.53 19.80
CA GLY A 90 5.12 -6.95 19.89
C GLY A 90 5.20 -7.68 18.55
N THR A 91 4.73 -7.08 17.46
CA THR A 91 4.74 -7.68 16.11
C THR A 91 4.84 -6.63 15.00
N ALA A 92 5.23 -7.06 13.80
CA ALA A 92 5.30 -6.21 12.62
C ALA A 92 3.94 -6.10 11.92
N ARG A 93 3.44 -4.88 11.71
CA ARG A 93 2.15 -4.62 11.05
C ARG A 93 2.36 -4.32 9.58
N SER A 94 1.44 -4.78 8.75
CA SER A 94 1.43 -4.40 7.33
C SER A 94 0.91 -2.97 7.16
N PRO A 95 1.44 -2.19 6.21
CA PRO A 95 0.92 -0.87 5.88
C PRO A 95 -0.57 -0.94 5.59
N ARG A 96 -1.35 -0.07 6.25
CA ARG A 96 -2.79 -0.01 6.09
C ARG A 96 -3.11 0.55 4.70
N LYS A 97 -3.93 -0.16 3.92
CA LYS A 97 -4.51 0.40 2.71
C LYS A 97 -5.34 1.62 3.10
N LYS A 98 -5.23 2.72 2.34
CA LYS A 98 -6.16 3.85 2.49
C LYS A 98 -7.57 3.30 2.27
N ARG A 99 -8.47 3.49 3.23
CA ARG A 99 -9.88 3.14 3.05
C ARG A 99 -10.42 4.00 1.90
N LEU A 100 -11.22 3.41 1.01
CA LEU A 100 -11.99 4.21 0.06
C LEU A 100 -12.93 5.10 0.87
N CYS A 101 -12.87 6.40 0.64
CA CYS A 101 -13.80 7.33 1.26
C CYS A 101 -15.12 7.24 0.48
N THR A 102 -16.05 6.44 0.97
CA THR A 102 -17.40 6.38 0.40
C THR A 102 -18.18 7.61 0.86
N THR A 103 -18.80 8.31 -0.07
CA THR A 103 -19.67 9.45 0.19
C THR A 103 -21.12 9.00 0.37
N LYS A 104 -22.00 9.85 0.91
CA LYS A 104 -23.45 9.55 1.01
C LYS A 104 -24.08 9.17 -0.34
N TYR A 105 -23.54 9.69 -1.44
CA TYR A 105 -23.93 9.31 -2.79
C TYR A 105 -23.75 7.80 -3.07
N ASP A 106 -22.64 7.22 -2.59
CA ASP A 106 -22.31 5.80 -2.84
C ASP A 106 -23.24 4.84 -2.08
N HIS A 107 -23.94 5.34 -1.06
CA HIS A 107 -24.87 4.57 -0.23
C HIS A 107 -26.33 4.75 -0.63
N LEU A 108 -26.63 5.54 -1.67
CA LEU A 108 -28.01 5.69 -2.12
C LEU A 108 -28.52 4.39 -2.72
N GLU A 109 -29.78 4.09 -2.49
CA GLU A 109 -30.48 3.01 -3.18
C GLU A 109 -31.05 3.48 -4.52
N ASP A 110 -31.37 2.53 -5.41
CA ASP A 110 -31.94 2.84 -6.72
C ASP A 110 -33.29 3.55 -6.63
N PHE A 111 -34.06 3.23 -5.59
CA PHE A 111 -35.32 3.91 -5.29
C PHE A 111 -35.11 5.40 -5.00
N GLU A 112 -34.15 5.73 -4.14
CA GLU A 112 -33.84 7.12 -3.77
C GLU A 112 -33.31 7.90 -4.98
N ARG A 113 -32.43 7.28 -5.79
CA ARG A 113 -31.98 7.84 -7.07
C ARG A 113 -33.16 8.12 -8.00
N ALA A 114 -34.08 7.19 -8.13
CA ALA A 114 -35.26 7.35 -9.00
C ALA A 114 -36.18 8.47 -8.52
N ALA A 115 -36.40 8.60 -7.21
CA ALA A 115 -37.19 9.68 -6.63
C ALA A 115 -36.55 11.05 -6.89
N ILE A 116 -35.23 11.20 -6.70
CA ILE A 116 -34.51 12.44 -7.02
C ILE A 116 -34.64 12.77 -8.51
N ARG A 117 -34.50 11.77 -9.39
CA ARG A 117 -34.70 11.98 -10.84
C ARG A 117 -36.11 12.49 -11.13
N ARG A 118 -37.13 11.88 -10.53
CA ARG A 118 -38.54 12.28 -10.69
C ARG A 118 -38.78 13.72 -10.26
N HIS A 119 -38.23 14.15 -9.13
CA HIS A 119 -38.33 15.52 -8.65
C HIS A 119 -37.70 16.51 -9.63
N VAL A 120 -36.52 16.22 -10.15
CA VAL A 120 -35.85 17.04 -11.16
C VAL A 120 -36.68 17.09 -12.45
N HIS A 121 -37.16 15.94 -12.96
CA HIS A 121 -38.01 15.88 -14.15
C HIS A 121 -39.31 16.68 -14.00
N ARG A 122 -39.89 16.72 -12.79
CA ARG A 122 -41.09 17.51 -12.51
C ARG A 122 -40.89 19.01 -12.78
N PHE A 123 -39.69 19.55 -12.56
CA PHE A 123 -39.38 20.95 -12.90
C PHE A 123 -39.39 21.17 -14.41
N PHE A 124 -38.82 20.25 -15.19
CA PHE A 124 -38.86 20.31 -16.65
C PHE A 124 -40.29 20.25 -17.19
N PHE A 125 -41.16 19.40 -16.64
CA PHE A 125 -42.58 19.36 -17.02
C PHE A 125 -43.33 20.66 -16.72
N LYS A 126 -42.91 21.39 -15.69
CA LYS A 126 -43.47 22.71 -15.33
C LYS A 126 -42.83 23.85 -16.12
N ASN A 127 -41.92 23.56 -17.05
CA ASN A 127 -41.11 24.55 -17.77
C ASN A 127 -40.33 25.51 -16.82
N GLU A 128 -39.97 25.02 -15.63
CA GLU A 128 -39.16 25.75 -14.68
C GLU A 128 -37.73 25.22 -14.67
N LEU A 129 -36.75 26.13 -14.58
CA LEU A 129 -35.35 25.73 -14.44
C LEU A 129 -35.10 25.06 -13.07
N PRO A 130 -34.64 23.79 -13.03
CA PRO A 130 -34.32 23.10 -11.79
C PRO A 130 -33.00 23.63 -11.22
N THR A 131 -33.06 24.72 -10.46
CA THR A 131 -31.89 25.20 -9.72
C THR A 131 -31.61 24.29 -8.53
N LEU A 132 -30.34 24.17 -8.16
CA LEU A 132 -29.94 23.28 -7.08
C LEU A 132 -30.62 23.59 -5.74
N GLN A 133 -30.94 24.87 -5.45
CA GLN A 133 -31.69 25.20 -4.23
C GLN A 133 -33.14 24.72 -4.29
N LYS A 134 -33.83 24.92 -5.43
CA LYS A 134 -35.21 24.45 -5.60
C LYS A 134 -35.32 22.94 -5.45
N VAL A 135 -34.41 22.21 -6.09
CA VAL A 135 -34.35 20.74 -5.99
C VAL A 135 -34.01 20.32 -4.56
N LEU A 136 -33.09 21.01 -3.88
CA LEU A 136 -32.73 20.71 -2.50
C LEU A 136 -33.92 20.82 -1.55
N ASN A 137 -34.72 21.89 -1.67
CA ASN A 137 -35.90 22.08 -0.85
C ASN A 137 -36.91 20.96 -1.10
N VAL A 138 -37.28 20.73 -2.36
CA VAL A 138 -38.27 19.69 -2.72
C VAL A 138 -37.83 18.28 -2.31
N VAL A 139 -36.54 17.96 -2.44
CA VAL A 139 -36.01 16.65 -2.04
C VAL A 139 -35.96 16.50 -0.51
N ASN A 140 -35.63 17.57 0.22
CA ASN A 140 -35.56 17.52 1.68
C ASN A 140 -36.93 17.63 2.36
N ASP A 141 -37.94 18.17 1.66
CA ASP A 141 -39.34 18.22 2.09
C ASP A 141 -40.06 16.86 1.90
N ASP A 142 -39.45 15.91 1.17
CA ASP A 142 -40.00 14.57 0.91
C ASP A 142 -39.57 13.59 2.01
N ASP A 143 -40.51 13.17 2.86
CA ASP A 143 -40.27 12.23 3.96
C ASP A 143 -39.78 10.85 3.49
N SER A 144 -39.95 10.51 2.22
CA SER A 144 -39.46 9.25 1.65
C SER A 144 -37.96 9.27 1.33
N LEU A 145 -37.30 10.43 1.44
CA LEU A 145 -35.88 10.61 1.12
C LEU A 145 -35.06 11.12 2.31
N PRO A 146 -33.79 10.71 2.42
CA PRO A 146 -32.92 11.22 3.48
C PRO A 146 -32.54 12.68 3.20
N ASN A 147 -32.39 13.48 4.26
CA ASN A 147 -31.99 14.86 4.11
C ASN A 147 -30.55 15.01 3.55
N PHE A 148 -30.42 15.80 2.48
CA PHE A 148 -29.17 16.05 1.78
C PHE A 148 -28.57 17.42 2.10
N LYS A 149 -27.24 17.48 2.06
CA LYS A 149 -26.51 18.75 1.95
C LYS A 149 -26.42 19.17 0.49
N ARG A 150 -26.44 20.47 0.22
CA ARG A 150 -26.31 21.06 -1.13
C ARG A 150 -25.18 20.45 -1.97
N THR A 151 -23.98 20.28 -1.39
CA THR A 151 -22.82 19.72 -2.09
C THR A 151 -22.97 18.23 -2.42
N THR A 152 -23.73 17.49 -1.62
CA THR A 152 -24.02 16.07 -1.86
C THR A 152 -25.06 15.93 -2.96
N LEU A 153 -26.14 16.72 -2.90
CA LEU A 153 -27.16 16.75 -3.93
C LEU A 153 -26.60 17.17 -5.29
N TRP A 154 -25.70 18.15 -5.34
CA TRP A 154 -25.03 18.54 -6.57
C TRP A 154 -24.28 17.38 -7.24
N LYS A 155 -23.55 16.58 -6.44
CA LYS A 155 -22.85 15.39 -6.94
C LYS A 155 -23.83 14.33 -7.45
N ILE A 156 -24.93 14.10 -6.72
CA ILE A 156 -26.00 13.19 -7.12
C ILE A 156 -26.57 13.63 -8.48
N VAL A 157 -27.05 14.87 -8.57
CA VAL A 157 -27.67 15.40 -9.80
C VAL A 157 -26.70 15.36 -10.99
N ILE A 158 -25.43 15.72 -10.82
CA ILE A 158 -24.45 15.60 -11.91
C ILE A 158 -24.26 14.15 -12.32
N ALA A 159 -24.13 13.22 -11.38
CA ALA A 159 -23.92 11.81 -11.71
C ALA A 159 -25.14 11.20 -12.42
N GLU A 160 -26.34 11.57 -12.01
CA GLU A 160 -27.59 11.06 -12.56
C GLU A 160 -27.94 11.65 -13.93
N PHE A 161 -27.65 12.92 -14.17
CA PHE A 161 -28.09 13.62 -15.38
C PHE A 161 -26.97 13.86 -16.40
N CYS A 162 -25.68 13.96 -16.00
CA CYS A 162 -24.57 14.08 -16.95
C CYS A 162 -24.08 12.73 -17.50
N THR A 163 -24.50 11.59 -16.93
CA THR A 163 -24.26 10.27 -17.55
C THR A 163 -25.09 10.09 -18.81
N TYR A 164 -26.26 10.73 -18.91
CA TYR A 164 -27.10 10.74 -20.11
C TYR A 164 -26.44 11.46 -21.31
N CYS A 165 -25.63 12.50 -21.08
CA CYS A 165 -24.89 13.18 -22.16
C CYS A 165 -23.72 12.36 -22.73
N LYS A 166 -23.33 11.23 -22.10
CA LYS A 166 -22.27 10.34 -22.60
C LYS A 166 -22.80 9.18 -23.46
N HIS A 167 -24.12 9.03 -23.57
CA HIS A 167 -24.80 7.98 -24.34
C HIS A 167 -25.86 8.59 -25.27
N ILE A 168 -25.53 9.73 -25.89
CA ILE A 168 -26.20 10.19 -27.10
C ILE A 168 -25.29 9.75 -28.26
N PRO A 169 -25.76 8.87 -29.17
CA PRO A 169 -24.96 8.44 -30.33
C PRO A 169 -24.65 9.60 -31.27
#